data_AF-A0A0C2FH33-F1
#
_entry.id   AF-A0A0C2FH33-F1
#
_cell.length_a   1.000
_cell.length_b   1.000
_cell.length_c   1.000
_cell.angle_alpha   90.00
_cell.angle_beta   90.00
_cell.angle_gamma   90.00
#
_symmetry.space_group_name_H-M   'P 1'
#
loop_
_entity.id
_entity.type
_entity.pdbx_description
1 polymer ?
#
loop_
_entity_poly.entity_id
_entity_poly.type
_entity_poly.pdbx_seq_one_letter_code
_entity_poly.pdbx_strand_id
1 'polypeptide(L)'
;RSNLIHFAKKLNLTGFSTPGQPAVIVVEGESKACEEYWKEVKSWTWKRISLRHSDVLKSSADMKFTEFREIFHSGGGNAMADVKQLLVDANLGDRFHMLY
;
A
#
# COMPACT_ATOMS: atom_id res chain seq x y z
N ARG A 1 -16.96 6.33 -4.40
CA ARG A 1 -15.98 5.21 -4.49
C ARG A 1 -14.55 5.77 -4.35
N SER A 2 -14.23 6.43 -3.23
CA SER A 2 -12.90 7.04 -3.00
C SER A 2 -12.51 6.96 -1.52
N ASN A 3 -13.06 5.97 -0.81
CA ASN A 3 -12.90 5.91 0.65
C ASN A 3 -11.46 5.58 1.04
N LEU A 4 -10.69 4.87 0.20
CA LEU A 4 -9.33 4.42 0.52
C LEU A 4 -8.40 5.61 0.76
N ILE A 5 -8.26 6.46 -0.26
CA ILE A 5 -7.44 7.67 -0.21
C ILE A 5 -7.96 8.62 0.87
N HIS A 6 -9.28 8.75 1.01
CA HIS A 6 -9.87 9.60 2.04
C HIS A 6 -9.55 9.10 3.46
N PHE A 7 -9.60 7.79 3.70
CA PHE A 7 -9.23 7.19 4.98
C PHE A 7 -7.74 7.35 5.27
N ALA A 8 -6.89 7.09 4.27
CA ALA A 8 -5.46 7.29 4.39
C ALA A 8 -5.15 8.74 4.76
N LYS A 9 -5.74 9.72 4.05
CA LYS A 9 -5.60 11.15 4.37
C LYS A 9 -6.14 11.51 5.75
N LYS A 10 -7.32 10.99 6.14
CA LYS A 10 -7.92 11.23 7.46
C LYS A 10 -7.02 10.73 8.59
N LEU A 11 -6.35 9.61 8.37
CA LEU A 11 -5.45 8.97 9.33
C LEU A 11 -3.98 9.43 9.17
N ASN A 12 -3.70 10.40 8.29
CA ASN A 12 -2.35 10.88 7.94
C ASN A 12 -1.38 9.73 7.58
N LEU A 13 -1.90 8.73 6.87
CA LEU A 13 -1.11 7.63 6.33
C LEU A 13 -0.53 8.03 4.97
N THR A 14 0.68 7.57 4.71
CA THR A 14 1.38 7.72 3.43
C THR A 14 1.49 6.37 2.73
N GLY A 15 1.83 6.34 1.44
CA GLY A 15 1.98 5.07 0.72
C GLY A 15 1.40 5.10 -0.68
N PHE A 16 1.03 3.93 -1.18
CA PHE A 16 0.38 3.84 -2.47
C PHE A 16 -0.59 2.68 -2.58
N SER A 17 -1.54 2.82 -3.50
CA SER A 17 -2.41 1.72 -3.92
C SER A 17 -2.37 1.55 -5.42
N THR A 18 -2.22 0.32 -5.88
CA THR A 18 -2.33 -0.03 -7.30
C THR A 18 -3.69 -0.67 -7.58
N PRO A 19 -4.62 0.05 -8.24
CA PRO A 19 -5.84 -0.56 -8.75
C PRO A 19 -5.51 -1.44 -9.97
N GLY A 20 -5.67 -2.75 -9.83
CA GLY A 20 -5.37 -3.74 -10.87
C GLY A 20 -5.43 -5.17 -10.36
N GLN A 21 -5.15 -6.15 -11.23
CA GLN A 21 -4.83 -7.53 -10.81
C GLN A 21 -3.32 -7.75 -11.00
N PRO A 22 -2.52 -7.98 -9.94
CA PRO A 22 -2.87 -7.96 -8.51
C PRO A 22 -2.99 -6.54 -7.93
N ALA A 23 -3.94 -6.34 -7.01
CA ALA A 23 -4.09 -5.08 -6.28
C ALA A 23 -3.17 -5.09 -5.07
N VAL A 24 -2.21 -4.16 -5.01
CA VAL A 24 -1.28 -4.01 -3.89
C VAL A 24 -1.54 -2.67 -3.22
N ILE A 25 -1.66 -2.70 -1.89
CA ILE A 25 -1.79 -1.50 -1.07
C ILE A 25 -0.65 -1.50 -0.08
N VAL A 26 0.11 -0.42 -0.08
CA VAL A 26 1.16 -0.14 0.90
C VAL A 26 0.73 1.11 1.65
N VAL A 27 0.71 1.03 2.98
CA VAL A 27 0.47 2.16 3.86
C VAL A 27 1.56 2.22 4.91
N GLU A 28 2.04 3.43 5.18
CA GLU A 28 3.01 3.77 6.20
C GLU A 28 2.42 4.88 7.10
N GLY A 29 2.67 4.81 8.39
CA GLY A 29 2.13 5.78 9.35
C GLY A 29 2.16 5.28 10.78
N GLU A 30 1.38 5.93 11.65
CA GLU A 30 1.26 5.52 13.05
C GLU A 30 0.64 4.11 13.16
N SER A 31 1.17 3.26 14.04
CA SER A 31 0.70 1.87 14.18
C SER A 31 -0.81 1.77 14.42
N LYS A 32 -1.38 2.69 15.22
CA LYS A 32 -2.83 2.74 15.47
C LYS A 32 -3.60 3.11 14.21
N ALA A 33 -3.13 4.11 13.47
CA ALA A 33 -3.72 4.54 12.21
C ALA A 33 -3.69 3.42 11.16
N CYS A 34 -2.55 2.72 11.01
CA CYS A 34 -2.42 1.58 10.11
C CYS A 34 -3.38 0.43 10.48
N GLU A 35 -3.53 0.12 11.77
CA GLU A 35 -4.42 -0.94 12.21
C GLU A 35 -5.90 -0.60 11.96
N GLU A 36 -6.31 0.63 12.25
CA GLU A 36 -7.67 1.13 11.97
C GLU A 36 -7.98 1.14 10.47
N TYR A 37 -7.00 1.57 9.66
CA TYR A 37 -7.12 1.51 8.21
C TYR A 37 -7.28 0.08 7.70
N TRP A 38 -6.46 -0.86 8.19
CA TRP A 38 -6.57 -2.27 7.81
C TRP A 38 -7.91 -2.88 8.22
N LYS A 39 -8.44 -2.58 9.42
CA LYS A 39 -9.77 -3.03 9.86
C LYS A 39 -10.87 -2.57 8.92
N GLU A 40 -10.86 -1.30 8.52
CA GLU A 40 -11.83 -0.72 7.60
C GLU A 40 -11.72 -1.35 6.21
N VAL A 41 -10.51 -1.41 5.64
CA VAL A 41 -10.28 -2.02 4.31
C VAL A 41 -10.68 -3.51 4.29
N LYS A 42 -10.40 -4.24 5.38
CA LYS A 42 -10.83 -5.64 5.53
C LYS A 42 -12.35 -5.78 5.58
N SER A 43 -13.05 -4.79 6.14
CA SER A 43 -14.52 -4.75 6.18
C SER A 43 -15.15 -4.64 4.80
N TRP A 44 -14.44 -4.08 3.80
CA TRP A 44 -15.03 -3.74 2.50
C TRP A 44 -15.36 -4.92 1.58
N THR A 45 -15.33 -6.17 2.04
CA THR A 45 -15.71 -7.37 1.26
C THR A 45 -15.02 -7.47 -0.11
N TRP A 46 -13.79 -6.95 -0.23
CA TRP A 46 -12.98 -7.13 -1.42
C TRP A 46 -12.66 -8.61 -1.58
N LYS A 47 -12.94 -9.18 -2.76
CA LYS A 47 -12.71 -10.61 -3.04
C LYS A 47 -11.24 -10.94 -2.78
N ARG A 48 -10.95 -11.59 -1.63
CA ARG A 48 -9.65 -12.16 -1.22
C ARG A 48 -8.55 -11.13 -0.89
N ILE A 49 -8.87 -10.06 -0.15
CA ILE A 49 -7.82 -9.23 0.45
C ILE A 49 -7.16 -9.97 1.63
N SER A 50 -5.83 -9.94 1.73
CA SER A 50 -5.07 -10.55 2.82
C SER A 50 -3.84 -9.70 3.13
N LEU A 51 -3.58 -9.46 4.41
CA LEU A 51 -2.36 -8.80 4.86
C LEU A 51 -1.20 -9.78 4.66
N ARG A 52 -0.36 -9.52 3.67
CA ARG A 52 0.84 -10.33 3.42
C ARG A 52 2.00 -9.94 4.33
N HIS A 53 2.10 -8.65 4.60
CA HIS A 53 3.25 -8.08 5.27
C HIS A 53 2.83 -6.88 6.13
N SER A 54 3.34 -6.83 7.35
CA SER A 54 3.19 -5.68 8.24
C SER A 54 4.48 -5.48 9.02
N ASP A 55 5.14 -4.35 8.78
CA ASP A 55 6.29 -3.93 9.55
C ASP A 55 5.93 -2.74 10.43
N VAL A 56 6.52 -2.70 11.62
CA VAL A 56 6.49 -1.52 12.48
C VAL A 56 7.84 -0.83 12.37
N LEU A 57 7.84 0.31 11.68
CA LEU A 57 9.02 1.17 11.60
C LEU A 57 9.26 1.82 12.97
N LYS A 58 10.52 1.90 13.39
CA LYS A 58 10.88 2.49 14.69
C LYS A 58 10.94 4.02 14.64
N SER A 59 11.13 4.59 13.45
CA SER A 59 11.25 6.03 13.24
C SER A 59 10.51 6.45 11.98
N SER A 60 9.95 7.66 11.99
CA SER A 60 9.37 8.29 10.80
C SER A 60 10.42 8.59 9.72
N ALA A 61 11.71 8.58 10.05
CA ALA A 61 12.80 8.69 9.08
C ALA A 61 12.91 7.47 8.15
N ASP A 62 12.37 6.32 8.56
CA ASP A 62 12.33 5.12 7.74
C ASP A 62 11.13 5.11 6.77
N MET A 63 10.19 6.06 6.91
CA MET A 63 9.05 6.21 6.00
C MET A 63 9.56 6.58 4.61
N LYS A 64 9.23 5.76 3.62
CA LYS A 64 9.65 5.94 2.23
C LYS A 64 8.67 6.81 1.45
N PHE A 65 7.42 6.87 1.90
CA PHE A 65 6.37 7.65 1.26
C PHE A 65 6.02 8.91 2.03
N THR A 66 5.83 10.01 1.31
CA THR A 66 5.44 11.32 1.87
C THR A 66 3.94 11.60 1.77
N GLU A 67 3.24 10.99 0.81
CA GLU A 67 1.78 11.09 0.67
C GLU A 67 1.22 9.74 0.20
N PHE A 68 -0.05 9.48 0.48
CA PHE A 68 -0.79 8.37 -0.11
C PHE A 68 -1.23 8.69 -1.54
N ARG A 69 -0.73 7.95 -2.53
CA ARG A 69 -1.06 8.15 -3.96
C ARG A 69 -1.55 6.87 -4.63
N GLU A 70 -2.55 7.00 -5.49
CA GLU A 70 -3.04 5.86 -6.28
C GLU A 70 -2.27 5.78 -7.60
N ILE A 71 -1.64 4.63 -7.86
CA ILE A 71 -0.76 4.42 -9.01
C ILE A 71 -1.46 3.53 -10.01
N PHE A 72 -1.93 4.15 -11.10
CA PHE A 72 -2.62 3.45 -12.17
C PHE A 72 -1.62 2.91 -13.20
N HIS A 73 -1.70 1.61 -13.47
CA HIS A 73 -0.89 0.98 -14.52
C HIS A 73 -1.40 1.43 -15.89
N SER A 74 -0.57 2.22 -16.58
CA SER A 74 -0.87 2.79 -17.89
C SER A 74 -0.47 1.81 -18.99
N GLY A 75 -1.25 0.74 -19.18
CA GLY A 75 -1.28 -0.04 -20.41
C GLY A 75 -0.26 -1.20 -20.56
N GLY A 76 -0.78 -2.35 -20.99
CA GLY A 76 -0.08 -3.42 -21.74
C GLY A 76 0.96 -4.29 -21.00
N GLY A 77 1.57 -3.80 -19.92
CA GLY A 77 2.61 -4.50 -19.16
C GLY A 77 2.08 -5.41 -18.05
N ASN A 78 2.94 -6.29 -17.54
CA ASN A 78 2.62 -7.12 -16.37
C ASN A 78 2.54 -6.21 -15.13
N ALA A 79 1.35 -5.99 -14.58
CA ALA A 79 1.10 -5.10 -13.43
C ALA A 79 2.03 -5.40 -12.23
N MET A 80 2.45 -6.65 -12.08
CA MET A 80 3.38 -7.06 -11.03
C MET A 80 4.81 -6.52 -11.25
N ALA A 81 5.24 -6.34 -12.51
CA ALA A 81 6.53 -5.74 -12.83
C ALA A 81 6.55 -4.25 -12.49
N ASP A 82 5.47 -3.53 -12.74
CA ASP A 82 5.31 -2.15 -12.27
C ASP A 82 5.31 -2.06 -10.75
N VAL A 83 4.56 -2.92 -10.05
CA VAL A 83 4.60 -2.98 -8.57
C VAL A 83 6.03 -3.24 -8.07
N LYS A 84 6.77 -4.15 -8.71
CA LYS A 84 8.18 -4.39 -8.39
C LYS A 84 9.02 -3.12 -8.59
N GLN A 85 8.87 -2.42 -9.72
CA GLN A 85 9.59 -1.17 -9.98
C GLN A 85 9.27 -0.10 -8.95
N LEU A 86 8.01 0.06 -8.56
CA LEU A 86 7.58 0.99 -7.52
C LEU A 86 8.18 0.65 -6.15
N LEU A 87 8.22 -0.64 -5.80
CA LEU A 87 8.88 -1.07 -4.57
C LEU A 87 10.39 -0.81 -4.64
N VAL A 88 11.03 -1.08 -5.78
CA VAL A 88 12.47 -0.79 -5.96
C VAL A 88 12.75 0.72 -5.84
N ASP A 89 11.94 1.57 -6.47
CA ASP A 89 12.03 3.04 -6.39
C ASP A 89 11.87 3.52 -4.94
N ALA A 90 10.94 2.93 -4.19
CA ALA A 90 10.75 3.16 -2.77
C ALA A 90 11.83 2.52 -1.86
N ASN A 91 12.86 1.89 -2.42
CA ASN A 91 13.89 1.15 -1.66
C ASN A 91 13.35 -0.06 -0.86
N LEU A 92 12.21 -0.60 -1.29
CA LEU A 92 11.51 -1.78 -0.76
C LEU A 92 11.58 -2.98 -1.72
N GLY A 93 12.43 -2.92 -2.75
CA GLY A 93 12.52 -3.97 -3.78
C GLY A 93 12.81 -5.37 -3.23
N ASP A 94 13.54 -5.46 -2.12
CA ASP A 94 13.82 -6.73 -1.42
C ASP A 94 12.55 -7.37 -0.84
N ARG A 95 11.59 -6.53 -0.43
CA ARG A 95 10.31 -6.94 0.14
C ARG A 95 9.30 -7.45 -0.90
N PHE A 96 9.60 -7.31 -2.19
CA PHE A 96 8.72 -7.79 -3.26
C PHE A 96 8.46 -9.31 -3.17
N HIS A 97 9.43 -10.09 -2.71
CA HIS A 97 9.29 -11.54 -2.53
C HIS A 97 8.19 -11.92 -1.53
N MET A 98 7.81 -11.02 -0.61
CA MET A 98 6.75 -11.26 0.38
C MET A 98 5.33 -11.16 -0.22
N LEU A 99 5.21 -10.71 -1.47
CA LEU A 99 3.93 -10.65 -2.18
C LEU A 99 3.53 -11.97 -2.86
N TYR A 100 4.44 -12.96 -2.92
CA TYR A 100 4.22 -14.27 -3.56
C TYR A 100 4.09 -15.40 -2.53
#